data_AF-A0AAU1JAG9-F1
#
_entry.id   AF-A0AAU1JAG9-F1
#
_cell.length_a   1.000
_cell.length_b   1.000
_cell.length_c   1.000
_cell.angle_alpha   90.00
_cell.angle_beta   90.00
_cell.angle_gamma   90.00
#
_symmetry.space_group_name_H-M   'P 1'
#
loop_
_entity.id
_entity.type
_entity.pdbx_description
1 polymer ?
#
loop_
_entity_poly.entity_id
_entity_poly.type
_entity_poly.pdbx_seq_one_letter_code
_entity_poly.pdbx_strand_id
1 'polypeptide(L)'
;MKITHVRMDREDVVTALGPHWPPRPGAIVGRCLALADVDHGTLSVHGDDGQPGTAWWVVDGLIVPQDAGPVPLLPGCSQYALPEPAPATPPLTP
;
A
#
# COMPACT_ATOMS: atom_id res chain seq x y z
N MET A 1 9.99 7.80 15.95
CA MET A 1 9.01 7.21 15.00
C MET A 1 8.14 6.18 15.68
N LYS A 2 6.82 6.44 15.69
CA LYS A 2 5.79 5.53 16.20
C LYS A 2 4.90 5.10 15.04
N ILE A 3 4.67 3.79 14.92
CA ILE A 3 3.75 3.21 13.95
C ILE A 3 2.57 2.66 14.73
N THR A 4 1.34 2.99 14.31
CA THR A 4 0.11 2.48 14.92
C THR A 4 -0.75 1.88 13.82
N HIS A 5 -1.11 0.61 13.97
CA HIS A 5 -2.03 -0.07 13.08
C HIS A 5 -3.39 -0.19 13.78
N VAL A 6 -4.45 0.18 13.07
CA VAL A 6 -5.84 -0.05 13.48
C VAL A 6 -6.42 -1.02 12.46
N ARG A 7 -6.71 -2.23 12.92
CA ARG A 7 -7.29 -3.29 12.10
C ARG A 7 -8.74 -2.94 11.73
N MET A 8 -9.11 -3.19 10.47
CA MET A 8 -10.47 -2.99 9.96
C MET A 8 -10.85 -4.12 9.01
N ASP A 9 -12.14 -4.23 8.70
CA ASP A 9 -12.62 -5.17 7.70
C ASP A 9 -12.07 -4.81 6.33
N ARG A 10 -11.67 -5.83 5.58
CA ARG A 10 -11.06 -5.68 4.26
C ARG A 10 -11.96 -4.90 3.30
N GLU A 11 -13.26 -5.15 3.34
CA GLU A 11 -14.24 -4.49 2.47
C GLU A 11 -14.34 -2.99 2.76
N ASP A 12 -14.27 -2.59 4.03
CA ASP A 12 -14.28 -1.18 4.43
C ASP A 12 -13.03 -0.46 3.92
N VAL A 13 -11.86 -1.11 4.04
CA VAL A 13 -10.60 -0.56 3.55
C VAL A 13 -10.60 -0.41 2.04
N VAL A 14 -11.07 -1.43 1.32
CA VAL A 14 -11.19 -1.37 -0.15
C VAL A 14 -12.17 -0.27 -0.57
N THR A 15 -13.29 -0.14 0.15
CA THR A 15 -14.27 0.94 -0.07
C THR A 15 -13.64 2.32 0.17
N ALA A 16 -12.84 2.46 1.23
CA ALA A 16 -12.14 3.70 1.55
C ALA A 16 -11.03 4.05 0.54
N LEU A 17 -10.31 3.04 0.03
CA LEU A 17 -9.31 3.21 -1.03
C LEU A 17 -9.93 3.65 -2.35
N GLY A 18 -11.16 3.23 -2.64
CA GLY A 18 -11.91 3.63 -3.83
C GLY A 18 -11.11 3.46 -5.12
N PRO A 19 -10.84 4.54 -5.88
CA PRO A 19 -10.16 4.46 -7.19
C PRO A 19 -8.68 4.08 -7.10
N HIS A 20 -8.08 4.11 -5.91
CA HIS A 20 -6.69 3.70 -5.69
C HIS A 20 -6.53 2.17 -5.61
N TRP A 21 -7.64 1.43 -5.57
CA TRP A 21 -7.66 -0.02 -5.51
C TRP A 21 -8.43 -0.64 -6.71
N PRO A 22 -7.87 -1.67 -7.39
CA PRO A 22 -6.51 -2.19 -7.22
C PRO A 22 -5.46 -1.19 -7.75
N PRO A 23 -4.22 -1.25 -7.24
CA PRO A 23 -3.14 -0.40 -7.71
C PRO A 23 -2.82 -0.67 -9.19
N ARG A 24 -2.46 0.38 -9.92
CA ARG A 24 -2.12 0.27 -11.34
C ARG A 24 -0.81 -0.53 -11.53
N PRO A 25 -0.66 -1.30 -12.63
CA PRO A 25 0.65 -1.84 -12.99
C PRO A 25 1.71 -0.73 -13.09
N GLY A 26 2.95 -1.03 -12.68
CA GLY A 26 4.03 -0.05 -12.58
C GLY A 26 3.99 0.84 -11.32
N ALA A 27 2.88 0.85 -10.57
CA ALA A 27 2.80 1.61 -9.32
C ALA A 27 3.76 1.08 -8.26
N ILE A 28 4.38 1.99 -7.50
CA ILE A 28 5.18 1.62 -6.32
C ILE A 28 4.23 1.30 -5.17
N VAL A 29 4.29 0.07 -4.68
CA VAL A 29 3.53 -0.39 -3.50
C VAL A 29 4.49 -0.73 -2.37
N GLY A 30 4.02 -0.56 -1.14
CA GLY A 30 4.73 -0.99 0.07
C GLY A 30 4.15 -2.28 0.60
N ARG A 31 4.99 -3.26 0.93
CA ARG A 31 4.56 -4.52 1.53
C ARG A 31 5.19 -4.70 2.89
N CYS A 32 4.34 -4.75 3.92
CA CYS A 32 4.75 -4.70 5.32
C CYS A 32 4.74 -6.08 6.00
N LEU A 33 5.35 -7.09 5.35
CA LEU A 33 5.33 -8.48 5.84
C LEU A 33 5.99 -8.68 7.21
N ALA A 34 6.96 -7.86 7.59
CA ALA A 34 7.63 -8.00 8.89
C ALA A 34 6.82 -7.40 10.05
N LEU A 35 5.74 -6.65 9.76
CA LEU A 35 4.73 -6.25 10.73
C LEU A 35 3.67 -7.35 10.73
N ALA A 36 3.97 -8.48 11.40
CA ALA A 36 3.26 -9.76 11.28
C ALA A 36 1.72 -9.72 11.53
N ASP A 37 1.19 -8.61 12.04
CA ASP A 37 -0.25 -8.42 12.31
C ASP A 37 -0.94 -7.41 11.37
N VAL A 38 -0.21 -6.82 10.42
CA VAL A 38 -0.76 -5.83 9.48
C VAL A 38 -1.33 -6.54 8.27
N ASP A 39 -2.64 -6.84 8.30
CA ASP A 39 -3.38 -7.35 7.14
C ASP A 39 -4.20 -6.25 6.45
N HIS A 40 -5.18 -5.66 7.12
CA HIS A 40 -6.04 -4.62 6.57
C HIS A 40 -6.37 -3.58 7.64
N GLY A 41 -6.49 -2.32 7.23
CA GLY A 41 -6.90 -1.21 8.10
C GLY A 41 -6.16 0.08 7.81
N THR A 42 -5.93 0.87 8.85
CA THR A 42 -5.14 2.10 8.77
C THR A 42 -3.80 1.93 9.46
N LEU A 43 -2.73 2.41 8.82
CA LEU A 43 -1.41 2.52 9.40
C LEU A 43 -1.06 4.00 9.55
N SER A 44 -0.97 4.46 10.79
CA SER A 44 -0.54 5.82 11.12
C SER A 44 0.93 5.83 11.46
N VAL A 45 1.70 6.71 10.80
CA VAL A 45 3.13 6.88 11.02
C VAL A 45 3.36 8.28 11.56
N HIS A 46 3.94 8.34 12.75
CA HIS A 46 4.39 9.57 13.39
C HIS A 46 5.92 9.58 13.34
N GLY A 47 6.50 10.49 12.56
CA GLY A 47 7.95 10.63 12.45
C GLY A 47 8.56 11.06 13.78
N ASP A 48 8.06 12.17 14.30
CA ASP A 48 8.52 12.83 15.53
C ASP A 48 7.40 12.92 16.58
N ASP A 49 7.79 12.87 17.85
CA ASP A 49 6.84 12.98 18.96
C ASP A 49 6.23 14.39 19.00
N GLY A 50 4.90 14.46 19.12
CA GLY A 50 4.15 15.72 19.15
C GLY A 50 3.78 16.30 17.78
N GLN A 51 4.19 15.66 16.67
CA GLN A 51 3.77 16.05 15.32
C GLN A 51 2.56 15.21 14.85
N PRO A 52 1.68 15.77 14.00
CA PRO A 52 0.63 15.00 13.36
C PRO A 52 1.24 13.90 12.50
N GLY A 53 0.74 12.68 12.67
CA GLY A 53 1.12 11.55 11.81
C GLY A 53 0.32 11.56 10.52
N THR A 54 0.84 10.88 9.52
CA THR A 54 0.09 10.59 8.29
C THR A 54 -0.50 9.18 8.42
N ALA A 55 -1.72 8.99 7.95
CA ALA A 55 -2.39 7.69 7.92
C ALA A 55 -2.46 7.17 6.49
N TRP A 56 -2.16 5.90 6.32
CA TRP A 56 -2.30 5.18 5.05
C TRP A 56 -3.25 4.01 5.23
N TRP A 57 -4.08 3.78 4.23
CA TRP A 57 -4.82 2.52 4.11
C TRP A 57 -3.87 1.38 3.75
N VAL A 58 -4.02 0.25 4.44
CA VAL A 58 -3.31 -1.01 4.18
C VAL A 58 -4.34 -2.08 3.87
N VAL A 59 -4.11 -2.87 2.83
CA VAL A 59 -4.98 -3.99 2.46
C VAL A 59 -4.14 -5.19 2.05
N ASP A 60 -4.40 -6.35 2.64
CA ASP A 60 -3.66 -7.59 2.40
C ASP A 60 -2.13 -7.43 2.67
N GLY A 61 -1.78 -6.56 3.62
CA GLY A 61 -0.41 -6.17 3.97
C GLY A 61 0.25 -5.21 2.96
N LEU A 62 -0.52 -4.65 2.03
CA LEU A 62 -0.07 -3.73 0.98
C LEU A 62 -0.53 -2.29 1.24
N ILE A 63 0.41 -1.36 1.18
CA ILE A 63 0.16 0.07 1.07
C ILE A 63 0.26 0.44 -0.41
N VAL A 64 -0.84 0.95 -0.96
CA VAL A 64 -0.89 1.44 -2.34
C VAL A 64 -0.72 2.96 -2.38
N PRO A 65 -0.29 3.53 -3.53
CA PRO A 65 -0.34 4.98 -3.73
C PRO A 65 -1.76 5.49 -3.50
N GLN A 66 -1.89 6.54 -2.70
CA GLN A 66 -3.16 7.13 -2.30
C GLN A 66 -2.95 8.63 -2.03
N ASP A 67 -4.02 9.37 -1.79
CA ASP A 67 -3.96 10.83 -1.64
C ASP A 67 -3.15 11.30 -0.42
N ALA A 68 -2.89 10.40 0.55
CA ALA A 68 -2.00 10.65 1.68
C ALA A 68 -0.53 10.89 1.26
N GLY A 69 -0.17 10.61 0.00
CA GLY A 69 1.15 10.83 -0.56
C GLY A 69 1.88 9.53 -0.94
N PRO A 70 3.20 9.59 -1.17
CA PRO A 70 3.98 8.42 -1.53
C PRO A 70 3.94 7.36 -0.42
N VAL A 71 4.19 6.11 -0.80
CA VAL A 71 4.30 5.01 0.14
C VAL A 71 5.41 5.33 1.16
N PRO A 72 5.16 5.23 2.47
CA PRO A 72 6.15 5.57 3.48
C PRO A 72 7.26 4.51 3.51
N LEU A 73 8.49 4.97 3.80
CA LEU A 73 9.62 4.09 4.06
C LEU A 73 9.58 3.67 5.53
N LEU A 74 9.10 2.46 5.77
CA LEU A 74 8.92 1.92 7.11
C LEU A 74 9.88 0.75 7.37
N PRO A 75 10.46 0.64 8.58
CA PRO A 75 11.22 -0.53 8.98
C PRO A 75 10.36 -1.79 8.82
N GLY A 76 10.88 -2.79 8.12
CA GLY A 76 10.17 -4.05 7.90
C GLY A 76 9.13 -4.01 6.76
N CYS A 77 9.00 -2.89 6.06
CA CYS A 77 8.24 -2.80 4.81
C CYS A 77 9.19 -2.65 3.62
N SER A 78 8.99 -3.45 2.58
CA SER A 78 9.70 -3.30 1.31
C SER A 78 8.84 -2.55 0.30
N GLN A 79 9.46 -1.75 -0.56
CA GLN A 79 8.78 -1.09 -1.67
C GLN A 79 9.18 -1.76 -2.98
N TYR A 80 8.22 -2.00 -3.86
CA TYR A 80 8.48 -2.52 -5.19
C TYR A 80 7.47 -2.00 -6.21
N ALA A 81 7.88 -1.95 -7.47
CA ALA A 81 6.98 -1.65 -8.57
C ALA A 81 6.13 -2.87 -8.90
N LEU A 82 4.82 -2.69 -9.04
CA LEU A 82 3.96 -3.75 -9.54
C LEU A 82 4.36 -4.14 -10.97
N PRO A 83 4.46 -5.43 -11.28
CA PRO A 83 4.87 -5.88 -12.59
C PRO A 83 3.88 -5.37 -13.65
N GLU A 84 4.41 -4.73 -14.68
CA GLU A 84 3.63 -4.39 -15.86
C GLU A 84 3.38 -5.67 -16.68
N PRO A 85 2.13 -5.90 -17.15
CA PRO A 85 1.89 -7.01 -18.06
C PRO A 85 2.74 -6.81 -19.31
N ALA A 86 3.38 -7.89 -19.77
CA ALA A 86 4.15 -7.86 -21.00
C ALA A 86 3.25 -7.35 -22.15
N PRO A 87 3.77 -6.53 -23.07
CA PRO A 87 3.04 -6.14 -24.26
C PRO A 87 2.49 -7.40 -24.93
N ALA A 88 1.20 -7.40 -25.29
CA ALA A 88 0.64 -8.48 -26.06
C ALA A 88 1.34 -8.51 -27.43
N THR A 89 2.33 -9.37 -27.60
CA THR A 89 2.94 -9.60 -28.91
C THR A 89 1.85 -10.18 -29.80
N PRO A 90 1.42 -9.48 -30.87
CA PRO A 90 0.45 -10.05 -31.78
C PRO A 90 1.01 -11.35 -32.37
N PRO A 91 0.19 -12.40 -32.58
CA PRO A 91 0.67 -13.61 -33.21
C PRO A 91 1.26 -13.27 -34.59
N LEU A 92 2.45 -13.79 -34.87
CA LEU A 92 3.04 -13.71 -36.20
C LEU A 92 2.14 -14.50 -37.15
N THR A 93 1.35 -13.81 -37.96
CA THR A 93 0.56 -14.45 -39.04
C THR A 93 1.52 -15.02 -40.10
N PRO A 94 1.36 -16.29 -40.52
CA PRO A 94 2.14 -16.91 -41.59
C PRO A 94 1.84 -16.32 -42.98
#